data_AF-D9WPL8-F1
#
_entry.id   AF-D9WPL8-F1
#
_cell.length_a   1.000
_cell.length_b   1.000
_cell.length_c   1.000
_cell.angle_alpha   90.00
_cell.angle_beta   90.00
_cell.angle_gamma   90.00
#
_symmetry.space_group_name_H-M   'P 1'
#
loop_
_entity.id
_entity.type
_entity.pdbx_description
1 polymer ?
#
loop_
_entity_poly.entity_id
_entity_poly.type
_entity_poly.pdbx_seq_one_letter_code
_entity_poly.pdbx_strand_id
1 'polypeptide(L)'
;MSASDQPTSPEEQLRAGIFAAVEEYKRAKRAADANHDQNTLDLDYVRWIADNYGASREDGSEELTSFLEELANELDLDEVRILRMAGEAAVAVTPRVIEGAAERGMKPPRIADEIGLTPSRVYGILREQRAKDERAVVDAFFSASRSNQKTDDQ
;
A
#
# COMPACT_ATOMS: atom_id res chain seq x y z
N MET A 1 4.47 -40.41 -23.30
CA MET A 1 3.41 -39.39 -23.30
C MET A 1 2.39 -39.78 -22.25
N SER A 2 2.42 -39.16 -21.07
CA SER A 2 1.42 -39.39 -20.02
C SER A 2 0.94 -38.05 -19.50
N ALA A 3 -0.32 -37.78 -19.78
CA ALA A 3 -1.09 -36.69 -19.22
C ALA A 3 -1.34 -36.99 -17.74
N SER A 4 -1.00 -36.06 -16.86
CA SER A 4 -1.46 -36.04 -15.47
C SER A 4 -2.25 -34.75 -15.27
N ASP A 5 -3.50 -34.79 -15.74
CA ASP A 5 -4.49 -33.75 -15.53
C ASP A 5 -5.17 -34.04 -14.19
N GLN A 6 -4.56 -33.57 -13.10
CA GLN A 6 -5.19 -33.54 -11.79
C GLN A 6 -6.15 -32.35 -11.75
N PRO A 7 -7.42 -32.52 -11.35
CA PRO A 7 -8.29 -31.36 -11.13
C PRO A 7 -7.70 -30.53 -9.99
N THR A 8 -7.23 -29.33 -10.30
CA THR A 8 -6.80 -28.32 -9.32
C THR A 8 -7.85 -28.20 -8.23
N SER A 9 -7.45 -28.17 -6.97
CA SER A 9 -8.40 -28.14 -5.85
C SER A 9 -9.36 -26.93 -5.95
N PRO A 10 -10.55 -26.97 -5.34
CA PRO A 10 -11.48 -25.83 -5.37
C PRO A 10 -10.83 -24.52 -4.89
N GLU A 11 -9.87 -24.60 -3.96
CA GLU A 11 -9.08 -23.47 -3.48
C GLU A 11 -8.10 -22.95 -4.54
N GLU A 12 -7.44 -23.83 -5.29
CA GLU A 12 -6.56 -23.47 -6.41
C GLU A 12 -7.34 -22.85 -7.57
N GLN A 13 -8.53 -23.36 -7.87
CA GLN A 13 -9.43 -22.79 -8.88
C GLN A 13 -9.92 -21.40 -8.48
N LEU A 14 -10.28 -21.21 -7.21
CA LEU A 14 -10.67 -19.90 -6.68
C LEU A 14 -9.50 -18.91 -6.75
N ARG A 15 -8.30 -19.34 -6.32
CA ARG A 15 -7.09 -18.51 -6.37
C ARG A 15 -6.71 -18.14 -7.80
N ALA A 16 -6.77 -19.09 -8.73
CA ALA A 16 -6.54 -18.84 -10.15
C ALA A 16 -7.58 -17.88 -10.74
N GLY A 17 -8.86 -18.03 -10.37
CA GLY A 17 -9.94 -17.13 -10.78
C GLY A 17 -9.73 -15.69 -10.28
N ILE A 18 -9.30 -15.51 -9.03
CA ILE A 18 -8.99 -14.19 -8.46
C ILE A 18 -7.80 -13.56 -9.19
N PHE A 19 -6.72 -14.31 -9.45
CA PHE A 19 -5.58 -13.79 -10.19
C PHE A 19 -5.93 -13.41 -11.63
N ALA A 20 -6.72 -14.24 -12.31
CA ALA A 20 -7.19 -13.96 -13.67
C ALA A 20 -8.03 -12.68 -13.73
N ALA A 21 -8.97 -12.50 -12.78
CA ALA A 21 -9.78 -11.30 -12.69
C ALA A 21 -8.96 -10.04 -12.39
N VAL A 22 -7.93 -10.14 -11.55
CA VAL A 22 -6.99 -9.03 -11.26
C VAL A 22 -6.15 -8.67 -12.49
N GLU A 23 -5.65 -9.66 -13.23
CA GLU A 23 -4.87 -9.42 -14.45
C GLU A 23 -5.72 -8.85 -15.58
N GLU A 24 -6.98 -9.30 -15.71
CA GLU A 24 -7.95 -8.73 -16.64
C GLU A 24 -8.26 -7.27 -16.29
N TYR A 25 -8.52 -6.96 -15.01
CA TYR A 25 -8.70 -5.59 -14.54
C TYR A 25 -7.48 -4.72 -14.83
N LYS A 26 -6.25 -5.19 -14.56
CA LYS A 26 -5.02 -4.45 -14.86
C LYS A 26 -4.82 -4.22 -16.35
N ARG A 27 -5.25 -5.15 -17.21
CA ARG A 27 -5.16 -5.01 -18.67
C ARG A 27 -6.19 -4.01 -19.19
N ALA A 28 -7.43 -4.10 -18.71
CA ALA A 28 -8.49 -3.15 -19.03
C ALA A 28 -8.13 -1.73 -18.57
N LYS A 29 -7.54 -1.61 -17.38
CA LYS A 29 -7.03 -0.34 -16.85
C LYS A 29 -5.91 0.22 -17.73
N ARG A 30 -4.88 -0.58 -18.06
CA ARG A 30 -3.80 -0.15 -18.99
C ARG A 30 -4.32 0.28 -20.37
N ALA A 31 -5.37 -0.37 -20.88
CA ALA A 31 -5.98 -0.01 -22.15
C ALA A 31 -6.81 1.28 -22.06
N ALA A 32 -7.41 1.56 -20.90
CA ALA A 32 -8.07 2.84 -20.62
C ALA A 32 -7.04 3.97 -20.46
N ASP A 33 -5.94 3.70 -19.76
CA ASP A 33 -4.84 4.64 -19.55
C ASP A 33 -4.12 4.96 -20.87
N ALA A 34 -4.04 4.03 -21.82
CA ALA A 34 -3.43 4.24 -23.15
C ALA A 34 -4.21 5.21 -24.06
N ASN A 35 -5.46 5.55 -23.72
CA ASN A 35 -6.29 6.53 -24.44
C ASN A 35 -6.33 7.89 -23.73
N HIS A 36 -5.61 8.07 -22.62
CA HIS A 36 -5.48 9.36 -21.95
C HIS A 36 -4.18 10.04 -22.37
N ASP A 37 -4.34 11.16 -23.04
CA ASP A 37 -3.30 12.03 -23.55
C ASP A 37 -2.40 12.55 -22.41
N GLN A 38 -1.17 12.02 -22.36
CA GLN A 38 0.07 12.55 -21.78
C GLN A 38 0.06 13.50 -20.56
N ASN A 39 -0.84 13.33 -19.58
CA ASN A 39 -0.68 13.95 -18.24
C ASN A 39 -0.63 12.89 -17.14
N THR A 40 0.20 11.85 -17.35
CA THR A 40 0.49 10.88 -16.30
C THR A 40 1.72 11.34 -15.55
N LEU A 41 1.53 11.75 -14.29
CA LEU A 41 2.61 12.04 -13.37
C LEU A 41 3.57 10.84 -13.31
N ASP A 42 4.75 11.03 -13.89
CA ASP A 42 5.86 10.09 -13.81
C ASP A 42 6.45 10.10 -12.38
N LEU A 43 6.96 8.95 -11.93
CA LEU A 43 7.63 8.82 -10.63
C LEU A 43 8.79 9.78 -10.44
N ASP A 44 9.48 10.20 -11.51
CA ASP A 44 10.55 11.19 -11.43
C ASP A 44 10.00 12.59 -11.13
N TYR A 45 8.84 12.97 -11.65
CA TYR A 45 8.17 14.21 -11.26
C TYR A 45 7.66 14.15 -9.82
N VAL A 46 7.09 13.01 -9.39
CA VAL A 46 6.70 12.81 -7.99
C VAL A 46 7.91 12.88 -7.05
N ARG A 47 9.06 12.33 -7.46
CA ARG A 47 10.32 12.44 -6.73
C ARG A 47 10.77 13.90 -6.64
N TRP A 48 10.74 14.63 -7.75
CA TRP A 48 11.06 16.06 -7.77
C TRP A 48 10.15 16.85 -6.80
N ILE A 49 8.84 16.60 -6.78
CA ILE A 49 7.92 17.23 -5.82
C ILE A 49 8.36 16.92 -4.38
N ALA A 50 8.65 15.66 -4.07
CA ALA A 50 9.01 15.22 -2.73
C ALA A 50 10.34 15.85 -2.25
N ASP A 51 11.35 15.88 -3.12
CA ASP A 51 12.67 16.42 -2.82
C ASP A 51 12.62 17.93 -2.57
N ASN A 52 11.94 18.69 -3.44
CA ASN A 52 11.81 20.14 -3.30
C ASN A 52 10.91 20.51 -2.11
N TYR A 53 9.82 19.79 -1.87
CA TYR A 53 9.00 20.02 -0.68
C TYR A 53 9.79 19.79 0.62
N GLY A 54 10.62 18.74 0.66
CA GLY A 54 11.51 18.46 1.77
C GLY A 54 12.50 19.59 2.02
N ALA A 55 13.24 20.00 0.98
CA ALA A 55 14.23 21.07 1.06
C ALA A 55 13.61 22.43 1.46
N SER A 56 12.55 22.87 0.77
CA SER A 56 11.91 24.15 1.02
C SER A 56 11.29 24.24 2.43
N ARG A 57 10.87 23.11 3.01
CA ARG A 57 10.36 23.08 4.38
C ARG A 57 11.45 23.28 5.43
N GLU A 58 12.69 22.91 5.12
CA GLU A 58 13.85 23.10 6.01
C GLU A 58 14.42 24.52 5.91
N ASP A 59 14.41 25.11 4.71
CA ASP A 59 15.05 26.40 4.42
C ASP A 59 14.26 27.62 4.93
N GLY A 60 12.92 27.61 4.86
CA GLY A 60 12.13 28.76 5.30
C GLY A 60 10.71 28.82 4.76
N SER A 61 9.92 29.77 5.29
CA SER A 61 8.52 29.94 4.85
C SER A 61 8.40 30.57 3.46
N GLU A 62 9.38 31.36 3.02
CA GLU A 62 9.34 32.04 1.71
C GLU A 62 9.59 31.05 0.58
N GLU A 63 10.63 30.22 0.69
CA GLU A 63 10.96 29.16 -0.27
C GLU A 63 9.81 28.16 -0.41
N LEU A 64 9.23 27.75 0.74
CA LEU A 64 8.05 26.88 0.73
C LEU A 64 6.86 27.54 0.03
N THR A 65 6.63 28.84 0.24
CA THR A 65 5.52 29.54 -0.40
C THR A 65 5.71 29.61 -1.92
N SER A 66 6.90 29.97 -2.39
CA SER A 66 7.20 30.04 -3.82
C SER A 66 7.08 28.68 -4.51
N PHE A 67 7.57 27.61 -3.87
CA PHE A 67 7.43 26.26 -4.41
C PHE A 67 5.96 25.80 -4.49
N LEU A 68 5.15 26.11 -3.46
CA LEU A 68 3.72 25.80 -3.49
C LEU A 68 2.96 26.62 -4.57
N GLU A 69 3.39 27.85 -4.84
CA GLU A 69 2.86 28.66 -5.93
C GLU A 69 3.22 28.08 -7.31
N GLU A 70 4.44 27.58 -7.49
CA GLU A 70 4.86 26.86 -8.72
C GLU A 70 3.97 25.64 -8.96
N LEU A 71 3.80 24.78 -7.96
CA LEU A 71 2.91 23.62 -8.05
C LEU A 71 1.46 24.00 -8.36
N ALA A 72 0.96 25.11 -7.81
CA ALA A 72 -0.41 25.57 -8.05
C ALA A 72 -0.61 26.07 -9.50
N ASN A 73 0.45 26.49 -10.18
CA ASN A 73 0.42 26.91 -11.58
C ASN A 73 0.61 25.74 -12.55
N GLU A 74 1.33 24.69 -12.13
CA GLU A 74 1.63 23.52 -12.95
C GLU A 74 0.56 22.44 -12.88
N LEU A 75 0.00 22.19 -11.69
CA LEU A 75 -0.91 21.06 -11.47
C LEU A 75 -2.37 21.41 -11.77
N ASP A 76 -3.04 20.55 -12.51
CA ASP A 76 -4.49 20.59 -12.66
C ASP A 76 -5.23 19.80 -11.56
N LEU A 77 -6.56 19.88 -11.55
CA LEU A 77 -7.40 19.22 -10.55
C LEU A 77 -7.33 17.68 -10.61
N ASP A 78 -7.11 17.10 -11.78
CA ASP A 78 -7.03 15.64 -11.92
C ASP A 78 -5.67 15.14 -11.42
N GLU A 79 -4.59 15.85 -11.70
CA GLU A 79 -3.25 15.56 -11.17
C GLU A 79 -3.21 15.67 -9.65
N VAL A 80 -3.80 16.73 -9.07
CA VAL A 80 -3.94 16.85 -7.61
C VAL A 80 -4.74 15.69 -7.03
N ARG A 81 -5.82 15.27 -7.71
CA ARG A 81 -6.60 14.11 -7.30
C ARG A 81 -5.76 12.83 -7.32
N ILE A 82 -4.96 12.62 -8.36
CA ILE A 82 -4.07 11.46 -8.51
C ILE A 82 -3.03 11.45 -7.38
N LEU A 83 -2.34 12.57 -7.15
CA LEU A 83 -1.35 12.71 -6.07
C LEU A 83 -1.97 12.43 -4.70
N ARG A 84 -3.17 12.96 -4.44
CA ARG A 84 -3.88 12.70 -3.18
C ARG A 84 -4.17 11.22 -3.00
N MET A 85 -4.73 10.56 -4.01
CA MET A 85 -5.05 9.13 -3.94
C MET A 85 -3.78 8.27 -3.78
N ALA A 86 -2.69 8.64 -4.45
CA ALA A 86 -1.40 7.98 -4.31
C ALA A 86 -0.83 8.15 -2.89
N GLY A 87 -0.90 9.35 -2.32
CA GLY A 87 -0.50 9.63 -0.94
C GLY A 87 -1.33 8.84 0.08
N GLU A 88 -2.65 8.75 -0.11
CA GLU A 88 -3.53 7.94 0.73
C GLU A 88 -3.18 6.44 0.66
N ALA A 89 -2.93 5.93 -0.54
CA ALA A 89 -2.50 4.55 -0.74
C ALA A 89 -1.12 4.28 -0.09
N ALA A 90 -0.18 5.22 -0.21
CA ALA A 90 1.12 5.15 0.44
C ALA A 90 0.97 5.09 1.96
N VAL A 91 0.19 5.99 2.57
CA VAL A 91 -0.10 5.97 4.01
C VAL A 91 -0.75 4.65 4.44
N ALA A 92 -1.68 4.12 3.66
CA ALA A 92 -2.36 2.86 3.96
C ALA A 92 -1.43 1.65 3.91
N VAL A 93 -0.44 1.64 3.01
CA VAL A 93 0.51 0.52 2.87
C VAL A 93 1.70 0.63 3.84
N THR A 94 2.06 1.84 4.28
CA THR A 94 3.20 2.12 5.17
C THR A 94 3.31 1.15 6.36
N PRO A 95 2.23 0.81 7.10
CA PRO A 95 2.34 -0.13 8.21
C PRO A 95 2.85 -1.52 7.82
N ARG A 96 2.37 -2.06 6.68
CA ARG A 96 2.79 -3.37 6.17
C ARG A 96 4.23 -3.33 5.65
N VAL A 97 4.63 -2.22 5.03
CA VAL A 97 6.02 -2.03 4.57
C VAL A 97 6.98 -2.00 5.75
N ILE A 98 6.63 -1.26 6.82
CA ILE A 98 7.41 -1.17 8.06
C ILE A 98 7.53 -2.54 8.73
N GLU A 99 6.41 -3.26 8.88
CA GLU A 99 6.38 -4.60 9.44
C GLU A 99 7.29 -5.56 8.66
N GLY A 100 7.10 -5.66 7.34
CA GLY A 100 7.93 -6.52 6.52
C GLY A 100 9.43 -6.15 6.55
N ALA A 101 9.78 -4.86 6.70
CA ALA A 101 11.17 -4.44 6.88
C ALA A 101 11.74 -4.89 8.24
N ALA A 102 10.94 -4.79 9.31
CA ALA A 102 11.32 -5.25 10.63
C ALA A 102 11.48 -6.78 10.70
N GLU A 103 10.60 -7.53 10.04
CA GLU A 103 10.71 -9.00 9.92
C GLU A 103 11.96 -9.45 9.18
N ARG A 104 12.42 -8.66 8.19
CA ARG A 104 13.71 -8.85 7.52
C ARG A 104 14.92 -8.43 8.38
N GLY A 105 14.70 -8.03 9.63
CA GLY A 105 15.75 -7.68 10.59
C GLY A 105 16.18 -6.21 10.57
N MET A 106 15.49 -5.34 9.82
CA MET A 106 15.79 -3.91 9.84
C MET A 106 15.38 -3.29 11.18
N LYS A 107 16.28 -2.53 11.81
CA LYS A 107 16.00 -1.88 13.09
C LYS A 107 15.06 -0.67 12.92
N PRO A 108 14.13 -0.42 13.86
CA PRO A 108 13.18 0.69 13.75
C PRO A 108 13.77 2.07 13.48
N PRO A 109 14.92 2.49 14.06
CA PRO A 109 15.53 3.77 13.72
C PRO A 109 15.92 3.86 12.24
N ARG A 110 16.53 2.80 11.70
CA ARG A 110 16.89 2.73 10.28
C ARG A 110 15.66 2.77 9.38
N ILE A 111 14.58 2.06 9.74
CA ILE A 111 13.32 2.13 8.98
C ILE A 111 12.82 3.58 8.96
N ALA A 112 12.84 4.26 10.11
CA ALA A 112 12.42 5.65 10.24
C ALA A 112 13.19 6.58 9.29
N ASP A 113 14.52 6.44 9.27
CA ASP A 113 15.39 7.23 8.38
C ASP A 113 15.06 7.00 6.89
N GLU A 114 14.84 5.75 6.47
CA GLU A 114 14.62 5.38 5.06
C GLU A 114 13.25 5.85 4.52
N ILE A 115 12.25 6.07 5.38
CA ILE A 115 10.88 6.44 4.97
C ILE A 115 10.46 7.83 5.44
N GLY A 116 11.37 8.60 6.03
CA GLY A 116 11.10 9.96 6.50
C GLY A 116 10.13 10.04 7.68
N LEU A 117 10.17 9.07 8.60
CA LEU A 117 9.36 9.06 9.83
C LEU A 117 10.23 9.16 11.07
N THR A 118 9.62 9.56 12.20
CA THR A 118 10.32 9.51 13.49
C THR A 118 10.41 8.07 14.00
N PRO A 119 11.49 7.70 14.72
CA PRO A 119 11.60 6.38 15.33
C PRO A 119 10.39 6.03 16.20
N SER A 120 9.90 6.99 17.00
CA SER A 120 8.71 6.85 17.84
C SER A 120 7.46 6.47 17.05
N ARG A 121 7.28 7.04 15.85
CA ARG A 121 6.14 6.69 14.99
C ARG A 121 6.27 5.26 14.46
N VAL A 122 7.46 4.84 14.05
CA VAL A 122 7.73 3.46 13.61
C VAL A 122 7.46 2.46 14.74
N TYR A 123 7.92 2.74 15.96
CA TYR A 123 7.62 1.90 17.13
C TYR A 123 6.10 1.81 17.40
N GLY A 124 5.39 2.94 17.31
CA GLY A 124 3.94 2.97 17.46
C GLY A 124 3.23 2.07 16.44
N ILE A 125 3.61 2.18 15.17
CA ILE A 125 3.05 1.37 14.08
C ILE A 125 3.30 -0.12 14.31
N LEU A 126 4.52 -0.52 14.68
CA LEU A 126 4.84 -1.92 14.96
C LEU A 126 4.05 -2.47 16.15
N ARG A 127 3.83 -1.65 17.18
CA ARG A 127 2.99 -2.03 18.33
C ARG A 127 1.52 -2.21 17.92
N GLU A 128 1.00 -1.31 17.08
CA GLU A 128 -0.36 -1.38 16.55
C GLU A 128 -0.57 -2.64 15.69
N GLN A 129 0.41 -3.02 14.85
CA GLN A 129 0.31 -4.23 14.03
C GLN A 129 0.31 -5.50 14.89
N ARG A 130 1.23 -5.63 15.84
CA ARG A 130 1.23 -6.78 16.77
C ARG A 130 -0.10 -6.93 17.50
N ALA A 131 -0.68 -5.82 17.97
CA ALA A 131 -1.98 -5.84 18.64
C ALA A 131 -3.14 -6.25 17.69
N LYS A 132 -3.05 -5.93 16.40
CA LYS A 132 -4.03 -6.39 15.39
C LYS A 132 -3.89 -7.88 15.12
N ASP A 133 -2.68 -8.39 15.01
CA ASP A 133 -2.42 -9.81 14.80
C ASP A 133 -2.88 -10.65 15.98
N GLU A 134 -2.55 -10.21 17.21
CA GLU A 134 -3.02 -10.86 18.44
C GLU A 134 -4.55 -10.92 18.50
N ARG A 135 -5.24 -9.82 18.14
CA ARG A 135 -6.72 -9.80 18.06
C ARG A 135 -7.24 -10.75 16.99
N ALA A 136 -6.63 -10.77 15.80
CA ALA A 136 -7.04 -11.66 14.72
C ALA A 136 -6.91 -13.14 15.11
N VAL A 137 -5.84 -13.51 15.81
CA VAL A 137 -5.64 -14.87 16.35
C VAL A 137 -6.72 -15.24 17.37
N VAL A 138 -7.03 -14.33 18.30
CA VAL A 138 -8.07 -14.54 19.31
C VAL A 138 -9.45 -14.69 18.66
N ASP A 139 -9.80 -13.84 17.70
CA ASP A 139 -11.07 -13.89 16.98
C ASP A 139 -11.21 -15.18 16.17
N ALA A 140 -10.13 -15.62 15.50
CA ALA A 140 -10.10 -16.89 14.76
C ALA A 140 -10.33 -18.10 15.69
N PHE A 141 -9.68 -18.10 16.86
CA PHE A 141 -9.84 -19.16 17.87
C PHE A 141 -11.29 -19.26 18.39
N PHE A 142 -11.93 -18.13 18.69
CA PHE A 142 -13.32 -18.10 19.14
C PHE A 142 -14.31 -18.45 18.02
N SER A 143 -14.01 -18.12 16.77
CA SER A 143 -14.83 -18.50 15.60
C SER A 143 -14.81 -20.01 15.37
N ALA A 144 -13.61 -20.63 15.36
CA ALA A 144 -13.44 -22.07 15.19
C ALA A 144 -14.05 -22.89 16.33
N SER A 145 -14.01 -22.38 17.56
CA SER A 145 -14.63 -23.03 18.72
C SER A 145 -16.16 -23.06 18.63
N ARG A 146 -16.79 -22.03 18.03
CA ARG A 146 -18.26 -21.98 17.84
C ARG A 146 -18.75 -22.84 16.68
N SER A 147 -17.93 -23.06 15.65
CA SER A 147 -18.31 -23.92 14.52
C SER A 147 -18.33 -25.40 14.91
N ASN A 148 -17.40 -25.85 15.76
CA ASN A 148 -17.36 -27.25 16.20
C ASN A 148 -18.52 -27.63 17.14
N GLN A 149 -19.12 -26.67 17.84
CA GLN A 149 -20.24 -26.92 18.75
C GLN A 149 -21.59 -27.10 18.04
N LYS A 150 -21.69 -26.72 16.76
CA LYS A 150 -22.91 -26.88 15.95
C LYS A 150 -23.01 -28.23 15.20
N THR A 151 -21.92 -28.99 15.15
CA THR A 151 -21.86 -30.29 14.46
C THR A 151 -22.16 -31.48 15.36
N ASP A 152 -22.20 -31.30 16.68
CA ASP A 152 -22.45 -32.39 17.64
C ASP A 152 -23.93 -32.55 18.06
N ASP A 153 -24.83 -31.71 17.53
CA ASP A 153 -26.28 -31.70 17.85
C ASP A 153 -27.17 -32.27 16.71
N GLN A 154 -26.62 -33.10 15.81
CA GLN A 154 -27.40 -33.83 14.77
C GLN A 154 -27.32 -35.34 14.90
#